data_AF-A0AA38M064-F1
#
_entry.id   AF-A0AA38M064-F1
#
_cell.length_a   1.000
_cell.length_b   1.000
_cell.length_c   1.000
_cell.angle_alpha   90.00
_cell.angle_beta   90.00
_cell.angle_gamma   90.00
#
_symmetry.space_group_name_H-M   'P 1'
#
loop_
_entity.id
_entity.type
_entity.pdbx_description
1 polymer ?
#
loop_
_entity_poly.entity_id
_entity_poly.type
_entity_poly.pdbx_seq_one_letter_code
_entity_poly.pdbx_strand_id
1 'polypeptide(L)'
;MSNKIKGVSLFANVGIDEHYLKDANIEMKVSNELLEKRADFYRHLYPEVNMICGDITNKKIFNEVVEAAKKEKCNLLIATPPCQGMSIAGTMDASDPRNKLIKYVVKFARSVNTIEHVLIENVPGILKFKIKKDNGREILIKDYIKKEFELMGFNVRYEILDAADFKTPQHRRRAIFFMSKNGEWPTPLKSKRKTVEEAIGELPSLNPGETSHIKYHVAKPHAERHIQWMKNTPTGKSAHENQTNFPVKANGKPIKGYTTTYKRME
;
A
#
# COMPACT_ATOMS: atom_id res chain seq x y z
N MET A 1 31.36 -7.39 -7.26
CA MET A 1 30.20 -6.60 -7.72
C MET A 1 28.96 -7.28 -7.17
N SER A 2 28.18 -6.64 -6.30
CA SER A 2 26.89 -7.22 -5.92
C SER A 2 26.03 -7.29 -7.18
N ASN A 3 25.42 -8.45 -7.45
CA ASN A 3 24.48 -8.56 -8.56
C ASN A 3 23.34 -7.56 -8.31
N LYS A 4 23.12 -6.68 -9.29
CA LYS A 4 22.05 -5.67 -9.24
C LYS A 4 20.70 -6.38 -9.13
N ILE A 5 19.90 -6.02 -8.13
CA ILE A 5 18.57 -6.62 -7.94
C ILE A 5 17.64 -6.05 -9.01
N LYS A 6 16.96 -6.93 -9.73
CA LYS A 6 15.97 -6.57 -10.74
C LYS A 6 14.58 -6.97 -10.27
N GLY A 7 13.69 -6.00 -10.20
CA GLY A 7 12.35 -6.16 -9.65
C GLY A 7 11.26 -6.29 -10.70
N VAL A 8 10.22 -7.05 -10.35
CA VAL A 8 8.91 -7.01 -10.98
C VAL A 8 7.85 -6.68 -9.93
N SER A 9 6.94 -5.76 -10.26
CA SER A 9 5.84 -5.34 -9.39
C SER A 9 4.50 -5.81 -9.94
N LEU A 10 3.69 -6.47 -9.10
CA LEU A 10 2.31 -6.82 -9.41
C LEU A 10 1.37 -5.94 -8.58
N PHE A 11 0.27 -5.50 -9.20
CA PHE A 11 -0.70 -4.57 -8.57
C PHE A 11 -0.06 -3.20 -8.26
N ALA A 12 0.83 -2.75 -9.16
CA ALA A 12 1.76 -1.65 -8.92
C ALA A 12 1.11 -0.29 -8.64
N ASN A 13 -0.18 -0.10 -8.97
CA ASN A 13 -0.86 1.17 -8.86
C ASN A 13 -0.07 2.26 -9.62
N VAL A 14 0.24 3.38 -8.97
CA VAL A 14 1.07 4.47 -9.50
C VAL A 14 2.55 4.35 -9.12
N GLY A 15 2.96 3.24 -8.50
CA GLY A 15 4.36 2.96 -8.21
C GLY A 15 4.89 3.59 -6.92
N ILE A 16 4.09 3.58 -5.85
CA ILE A 16 4.47 4.18 -4.56
C ILE A 16 5.50 3.31 -3.82
N ASP A 17 5.36 1.99 -3.89
CA ASP A 17 6.25 1.06 -3.19
C ASP A 17 7.65 1.02 -3.81
N GLU A 18 7.73 1.41 -5.08
CA GLU A 18 8.93 1.40 -5.91
C GLU A 18 9.78 2.66 -5.77
N HIS A 19 9.21 3.74 -5.22
CA HIS A 19 9.76 5.10 -5.30
C HIS A 19 11.21 5.22 -4.80
N TYR A 20 11.54 4.56 -3.69
CA TYR A 20 12.87 4.61 -3.07
C TYR A 20 13.76 3.40 -3.42
N LEU A 21 13.28 2.46 -4.26
CA LEU A 21 14.04 1.23 -4.56
C LEU A 21 15.32 1.52 -5.36
N LYS A 22 15.30 2.55 -6.21
CA LYS A 22 16.48 2.98 -6.96
C LYS A 22 17.61 3.44 -6.04
N ASP A 23 17.27 4.13 -4.95
CA ASP A 23 18.23 4.58 -3.92
C ASP A 23 18.85 3.39 -3.17
N ALA A 24 18.13 2.27 -3.10
CA ALA A 24 18.60 1.00 -2.57
C ALA A 24 19.30 0.11 -3.62
N ASN A 25 19.64 0.64 -4.80
CA ASN A 25 20.25 -0.10 -5.92
C ASN A 25 19.41 -1.29 -6.42
N ILE A 26 18.08 -1.17 -6.34
CA ILE A 26 17.10 -2.10 -6.89
C ILE A 26 16.49 -1.46 -8.14
N GLU A 27 16.56 -2.14 -9.27
CA GLU A 27 15.97 -1.67 -10.53
C GLU A 27 14.66 -2.39 -10.81
N MET A 28 13.55 -1.66 -10.81
CA MET A 28 12.31 -2.19 -11.36
C MET A 28 12.42 -2.29 -12.87
N LYS A 29 12.04 -3.43 -13.44
CA LYS A 29 12.11 -3.68 -14.89
C LYS A 29 10.74 -3.92 -15.51
N VAL A 30 9.84 -4.53 -14.75
CA VAL A 30 8.50 -4.89 -15.21
C VAL A 30 7.50 -4.53 -14.13
N SER A 31 6.36 -3.98 -14.52
CA SER A 31 5.25 -3.71 -13.61
C SER A 31 3.92 -4.10 -14.25
N ASN A 32 2.96 -4.52 -13.44
CA ASN A 32 1.60 -4.80 -13.88
C ASN A 32 0.58 -4.05 -13.02
N GLU A 33 -0.35 -3.39 -13.69
CA GLU A 33 -1.49 -2.69 -13.09
C GLU A 33 -2.74 -2.90 -13.95
N LEU A 34 -3.90 -3.06 -13.31
CA LEU A 34 -5.17 -3.30 -13.99
C LEU A 34 -5.73 -2.03 -14.65
N LEU A 35 -5.66 -0.89 -13.96
CA LEU A 35 -6.33 0.32 -14.39
C LEU A 35 -5.43 1.19 -15.26
N GLU A 36 -5.85 1.42 -16.50
CA GLU A 36 -5.10 2.19 -17.50
C GLU A 36 -4.64 3.56 -17.00
N LYS A 37 -5.53 4.35 -16.37
CA LYS A 37 -5.15 5.66 -15.81
C LYS A 37 -4.00 5.60 -14.79
N ARG A 38 -3.91 4.51 -14.02
CA ARG A 38 -2.81 4.32 -13.06
C ARG A 38 -1.54 3.88 -13.77
N ALA A 39 -1.67 2.98 -14.74
CA ALA A 39 -0.57 2.54 -15.59
C ALA A 39 0.04 3.71 -16.40
N ASP A 40 -0.79 4.61 -16.94
CA ASP A 40 -0.36 5.82 -17.63
C ASP A 40 0.46 6.73 -16.72
N PHE A 41 -0.04 6.98 -15.52
CA PHE A 41 0.66 7.80 -14.54
C PHE A 41 1.96 7.12 -14.06
N TYR A 42 1.97 5.80 -13.90
CA TYR A 42 3.18 5.04 -13.62
C TYR A 42 4.21 5.21 -14.75
N ARG A 43 3.80 5.06 -16.02
CA ARG A 43 4.70 5.25 -17.18
C ARG A 43 5.29 6.65 -17.23
N HIS A 44 4.52 7.65 -16.80
CA HIS A 44 5.02 9.02 -16.68
C HIS A 44 6.12 9.15 -15.60
N LEU A 45 5.97 8.46 -14.47
CA LEU A 45 6.95 8.49 -13.38
C LEU A 45 8.18 7.60 -13.62
N TYR A 46 8.00 6.46 -14.27
CA TYR A 46 9.02 5.43 -14.46
C TYR A 46 9.08 4.99 -15.94
N PRO A 47 9.51 5.88 -16.86
CA PRO A 47 9.49 5.61 -18.31
C PRO A 47 10.38 4.45 -18.75
N GLU A 48 11.36 4.06 -17.93
CA GLU A 48 12.27 2.94 -18.17
C GLU A 48 11.68 1.57 -17.81
N VAL A 49 10.56 1.54 -17.08
CA VAL A 49 9.93 0.29 -16.62
C VAL A 49 8.91 -0.18 -17.65
N ASN A 50 8.98 -1.46 -18.03
CA ASN A 50 7.95 -2.07 -18.86
C ASN A 50 6.65 -2.24 -18.07
N MET A 51 5.77 -1.25 -18.12
CA MET A 51 4.44 -1.28 -17.51
C MET A 51 3.44 -1.99 -18.43
N ILE A 52 3.05 -3.20 -18.03
CA ILE A 52 2.05 -4.04 -18.70
C ILE A 52 0.69 -3.80 -18.05
N CYS A 53 -0.15 -3.01 -18.73
CA CYS A 53 -1.50 -2.73 -18.28
C CYS A 53 -2.45 -3.90 -18.61
N GLY A 54 -3.14 -4.43 -17.60
CA GLY A 54 -4.16 -5.45 -17.79
C GLY A 54 -4.41 -6.33 -16.57
N ASP A 55 -5.49 -7.11 -16.64
CA ASP A 55 -5.87 -8.04 -15.58
C ASP A 55 -4.91 -9.23 -15.51
N ILE A 56 -4.19 -9.37 -14.39
CA ILE A 56 -3.27 -10.48 -14.13
C ILE A 56 -3.95 -11.85 -14.12
N THR A 57 -5.28 -11.91 -14.00
CA THR A 57 -6.05 -13.15 -14.10
C THR A 57 -6.27 -13.60 -15.55
N ASN A 58 -6.14 -12.69 -16.51
CA ASN A 58 -6.19 -13.01 -17.93
C ASN A 58 -4.90 -13.75 -18.35
N LYS A 59 -5.05 -14.92 -18.99
CA LYS A 59 -3.92 -15.77 -19.39
C LYS A 59 -2.93 -15.05 -20.31
N LYS A 60 -3.39 -14.20 -21.23
CA LYS A 60 -2.52 -13.44 -22.14
C LYS A 60 -1.65 -12.47 -21.35
N ILE A 61 -2.28 -11.65 -20.52
CA ILE A 61 -1.58 -10.66 -19.68
C ILE A 61 -0.63 -11.34 -18.71
N PHE A 62 -1.08 -12.40 -18.02
CA PHE A 62 -0.24 -13.16 -17.10
C PHE A 62 1.04 -13.68 -17.78
N ASN A 63 0.90 -14.28 -18.96
CA ASN A 63 2.04 -14.79 -19.72
C ASN A 63 2.96 -13.65 -20.18
N GLU A 64 2.41 -12.52 -20.62
CA GLU A 64 3.18 -11.34 -21.01
C GLU A 64 4.07 -10.83 -19.87
N VAL A 65 3.51 -10.70 -18.65
CA VAL A 65 4.26 -10.26 -17.47
C VAL A 65 5.34 -11.28 -17.09
N VAL A 66 5.02 -12.59 -17.12
CA VAL A 66 5.98 -13.66 -16.82
C VAL A 66 7.15 -13.66 -17.79
N GLU A 67 6.89 -13.58 -19.09
CA GLU A 67 7.95 -13.61 -20.10
C GLU A 67 8.79 -12.33 -20.07
N ALA A 68 8.20 -11.16 -19.84
CA ALA A 68 8.94 -9.93 -19.61
C ALA A 68 9.87 -10.04 -18.38
N ALA A 69 9.37 -10.57 -17.26
CA ALA A 69 10.17 -10.72 -16.03
C ALA A 69 11.32 -11.73 -16.21
N LYS A 70 11.09 -12.85 -16.92
CA LYS A 70 12.13 -13.83 -17.26
C LYS A 70 13.20 -13.23 -18.18
N LYS A 71 12.78 -12.51 -19.23
CA LYS A 71 13.69 -11.84 -20.18
C LYS A 71 14.62 -10.87 -19.45
N GLU A 72 14.07 -10.10 -18.51
CA GLU A 72 14.83 -9.16 -17.70
C GLU A 72 15.65 -9.83 -16.58
N LYS A 73 15.43 -11.13 -16.32
CA LYS A 73 16.00 -11.89 -15.21
C LYS A 73 15.68 -11.25 -13.86
N CYS A 74 14.42 -10.83 -13.67
CA CYS A 74 13.97 -10.31 -12.39
C CYS A 74 14.17 -11.35 -11.29
N ASN A 75 14.76 -10.93 -10.18
CA ASN A 75 15.00 -11.75 -8.99
C ASN A 75 14.29 -11.24 -7.73
N LEU A 76 13.64 -10.08 -7.80
CA LEU A 76 12.74 -9.56 -6.78
C LEU A 76 11.31 -9.48 -7.32
N LEU A 77 10.35 -9.96 -6.54
CA LEU A 77 8.92 -9.76 -6.76
C LEU A 77 8.35 -8.87 -5.64
N ILE A 78 7.69 -7.78 -6.01
CA ILE A 78 6.87 -6.96 -5.11
C ILE A 78 5.41 -7.17 -5.50
N ALA A 79 4.52 -7.39 -4.53
CA ALA A 79 3.11 -7.55 -4.80
C ALA A 79 2.24 -6.90 -3.72
N THR A 80 1.24 -6.13 -4.16
CA THR A 80 0.26 -5.46 -3.28
C THR A 80 -1.18 -5.85 -3.65
N PRO A 81 -1.52 -7.16 -3.64
CA PRO A 81 -2.81 -7.62 -4.11
C PRO A 81 -3.96 -6.95 -3.33
N PRO A 82 -5.01 -6.46 -4.01
CA PRO A 82 -6.08 -5.74 -3.35
C PRO A 82 -6.84 -6.64 -2.38
N CYS A 83 -7.19 -6.04 -1.24
CA CYS A 83 -7.71 -6.73 -0.06
C CYS A 83 -9.09 -6.18 0.33
N GLN A 84 -9.94 -5.91 -0.68
CA GLN A 84 -11.19 -5.16 -0.48
C GLN A 84 -12.27 -5.97 0.25
N GLY A 85 -12.28 -7.31 0.13
CA GLY A 85 -13.12 -8.21 0.93
C GLY A 85 -12.65 -8.42 2.38
N MET A 86 -11.54 -7.76 2.78
CA MET A 86 -10.79 -8.05 4.01
C MET A 86 -10.48 -6.79 4.84
N SER A 87 -10.89 -5.61 4.38
CA SER A 87 -10.69 -4.35 5.10
C SER A 87 -11.85 -4.06 6.04
N ILE A 88 -11.57 -3.55 7.25
CA ILE A 88 -12.58 -3.00 8.17
C ILE A 88 -13.36 -1.84 7.50
N ALA A 89 -12.72 -1.14 6.56
CA ALA A 89 -13.34 -0.10 5.74
C ALA A 89 -14.01 -0.63 4.46
N GLY A 90 -13.96 -1.95 4.21
CA GLY A 90 -14.58 -2.64 3.07
C GLY A 90 -15.81 -3.46 3.49
N THR A 91 -16.26 -4.36 2.62
CA THR A 91 -17.50 -5.15 2.83
C THR A 91 -17.31 -6.37 3.74
N MET A 92 -16.07 -6.74 4.07
CA MET A 92 -15.71 -7.97 4.81
C MET A 92 -16.30 -9.25 4.19
N ASP A 93 -16.39 -9.30 2.86
CA ASP A 93 -16.89 -10.47 2.14
C ASP A 93 -15.76 -11.49 1.86
N ALA A 94 -15.83 -12.63 2.54
CA ALA A 94 -14.89 -13.74 2.35
C ALA A 94 -14.96 -14.38 0.95
N SER A 95 -16.07 -14.20 0.23
CA SER A 95 -16.28 -14.71 -1.12
C SER A 95 -15.72 -13.82 -2.23
N ASP A 96 -15.23 -12.63 -1.88
CA ASP A 96 -14.71 -11.64 -2.82
C ASP A 96 -13.64 -12.25 -3.75
N PRO A 97 -13.82 -12.19 -5.08
CA PRO A 97 -12.88 -12.77 -6.04
C PRO A 97 -11.47 -12.17 -5.91
N ARG A 98 -11.33 -10.95 -5.38
CA ARG A 98 -10.03 -10.29 -5.15
C ARG A 98 -9.18 -11.02 -4.11
N ASN A 99 -9.81 -11.73 -3.16
CA ASN A 99 -9.08 -12.55 -2.18
C ASN A 99 -8.31 -13.71 -2.86
N LYS A 100 -8.69 -14.09 -4.09
CA LYS A 100 -7.98 -15.11 -4.87
C LYS A 100 -6.76 -14.56 -5.59
N LEU A 101 -6.54 -13.24 -5.64
CA LEU A 101 -5.41 -12.63 -6.34
C LEU A 101 -4.06 -12.98 -5.69
N ILE A 102 -4.05 -13.31 -4.40
CA ILE A 102 -2.85 -13.86 -3.75
C ILE A 102 -2.40 -15.18 -4.40
N LYS A 103 -3.33 -16.00 -4.94
CA LYS A 103 -2.98 -17.21 -5.69
C LYS A 103 -2.22 -16.87 -6.98
N TYR A 104 -2.52 -15.73 -7.61
CA TYR A 104 -1.81 -15.27 -8.80
C TYR A 104 -0.39 -14.76 -8.47
N VAL A 105 -0.18 -14.17 -7.29
CA VAL A 105 1.17 -13.84 -6.80
C VAL A 105 2.01 -15.11 -6.63
N VAL A 106 1.46 -16.13 -5.96
CA VAL A 106 2.13 -17.44 -5.80
C VAL A 106 2.39 -18.09 -7.15
N LYS A 107 1.38 -18.12 -8.04
CA LYS A 107 1.50 -18.67 -9.39
C LYS A 107 2.58 -17.96 -10.20
N PHE A 108 2.65 -16.64 -10.11
CA PHE A 108 3.67 -15.84 -10.80
C PHE A 108 5.07 -16.16 -10.29
N ALA A 109 5.29 -16.14 -8.97
CA ALA A 109 6.57 -16.49 -8.37
C ALA A 109 7.04 -17.90 -8.76
N ARG A 110 6.11 -18.86 -8.87
CA ARG A 110 6.39 -20.23 -9.34
C ARG A 110 6.77 -20.28 -10.83
N SER A 111 6.21 -19.38 -11.63
CA SER A 111 6.39 -19.33 -13.09
C SER A 111 7.68 -18.61 -13.51
N VAL A 112 8.25 -17.77 -12.66
CA VAL A 112 9.51 -17.04 -12.88
C VAL A 112 10.58 -17.62 -11.94
N ASN A 113 11.31 -18.62 -12.42
CA ASN A 113 12.27 -19.39 -11.60
C ASN A 113 13.47 -18.55 -11.08
N THR A 114 13.74 -17.39 -11.68
CA THR A 114 14.77 -16.44 -11.26
C THR A 114 14.42 -15.65 -10.00
N ILE A 115 13.17 -15.72 -9.51
CA ILE A 115 12.77 -15.02 -8.28
C ILE A 115 13.46 -15.66 -7.06
N GLU A 116 14.18 -14.82 -6.32
CA GLU A 116 14.93 -15.17 -5.11
C GLU A 116 14.46 -14.38 -3.89
N HIS A 117 13.80 -13.24 -4.12
CA HIS A 117 13.28 -12.34 -3.09
C HIS A 117 11.83 -11.99 -3.40
N VAL A 118 10.96 -12.01 -2.40
CA VAL A 118 9.55 -11.65 -2.55
C VAL A 118 9.11 -10.80 -1.37
N LEU A 119 8.44 -9.68 -1.67
CA LEU A 119 7.76 -8.83 -0.71
C LEU A 119 6.28 -8.78 -1.03
N ILE A 120 5.44 -9.10 -0.06
CA ILE A 120 3.98 -8.92 -0.17
C ILE A 120 3.54 -7.94 0.89
N GLU A 121 2.95 -6.81 0.48
CA GLU A 121 2.32 -5.84 1.37
C GLU A 121 0.82 -6.09 1.46
N ASN A 122 0.27 -5.93 2.67
CA ASN A 122 -1.15 -5.83 2.84
C ASN A 122 -1.59 -5.17 4.16
N VAL A 123 -2.90 -4.95 4.32
CA VAL A 123 -3.47 -4.53 5.62
C VAL A 123 -3.28 -5.62 6.68
N PRO A 124 -3.13 -5.28 7.97
CA PRO A 124 -2.89 -6.26 9.05
C PRO A 124 -3.96 -7.35 9.15
N GLY A 125 -5.18 -7.08 8.68
CA GLY A 125 -6.28 -8.02 8.63
C GLY A 125 -5.93 -9.31 7.89
N ILE A 126 -5.06 -9.26 6.85
CA ILE A 126 -4.68 -10.42 6.01
C ILE A 126 -4.24 -11.64 6.83
N LEU A 127 -3.65 -11.42 8.01
CA LEU A 127 -3.15 -12.48 8.90
C LEU A 127 -4.26 -13.32 9.53
N LYS A 128 -5.50 -12.85 9.50
CA LYS A 128 -6.68 -13.48 10.11
C LYS A 128 -7.70 -13.97 9.08
N PHE A 129 -7.57 -13.58 7.81
CA PHE A 129 -8.50 -13.97 6.76
C PHE A 129 -8.20 -15.35 6.21
N LYS A 130 -9.27 -16.05 5.84
CA LYS A 130 -9.22 -17.36 5.20
C LYS A 130 -9.54 -17.24 3.71
N ILE A 131 -8.92 -18.12 2.92
CA ILE A 131 -9.27 -18.35 1.52
C ILE A 131 -9.65 -19.80 1.30
N LYS A 132 -10.54 -20.04 0.33
CA LYS A 132 -10.91 -21.39 -0.10
C LYS A 132 -9.84 -21.96 -1.03
N LYS A 133 -9.34 -23.13 -0.67
CA LYS A 133 -8.52 -23.99 -1.53
C LYS A 133 -9.40 -24.66 -2.58
N ASP A 134 -8.77 -25.22 -3.60
CA ASP A 134 -9.48 -25.82 -4.73
C ASP A 134 -10.23 -27.10 -4.32
N ASN A 135 -9.83 -27.73 -3.21
CA ASN A 135 -10.53 -28.86 -2.57
C ASN A 135 -11.65 -28.44 -1.59
N GLY A 136 -12.06 -27.17 -1.62
CA GLY A 136 -13.13 -26.63 -0.78
C GLY A 136 -12.75 -26.31 0.67
N ARG A 137 -11.57 -26.73 1.15
CA ARG A 137 -11.10 -26.43 2.52
C ARG A 137 -10.65 -24.98 2.64
N GLU A 138 -10.84 -24.40 3.82
CA GLU A 138 -10.35 -23.06 4.13
C GLU A 138 -8.95 -23.11 4.76
N ILE A 139 -8.14 -22.10 4.47
CA ILE A 139 -6.82 -21.89 5.07
C ILE A 139 -6.60 -20.39 5.29
N LEU A 140 -5.91 -20.02 6.37
CA LEU A 140 -5.52 -18.63 6.57
C LEU A 140 -4.57 -18.19 5.44
N ILE A 141 -4.73 -16.97 4.93
CA ILE A 141 -3.89 -16.46 3.83
C ILE A 141 -2.41 -16.49 4.22
N LYS A 142 -2.07 -16.10 5.47
CA LYS A 142 -0.69 -16.19 5.96
C LYS A 142 -0.11 -17.60 5.91
N ASP A 143 -0.92 -18.62 6.22
CA ASP A 143 -0.49 -20.03 6.25
C ASP A 143 -0.41 -20.58 4.83
N TYR A 144 -1.28 -20.12 3.93
CA TYR A 144 -1.19 -20.40 2.50
C TYR A 144 0.08 -19.83 1.88
N ILE A 145 0.37 -18.54 2.10
CA ILE A 145 1.61 -17.88 1.64
C ILE A 145 2.82 -18.64 2.17
N LYS A 146 2.88 -18.86 3.49
CA LYS A 146 3.98 -19.59 4.12
C LYS A 146 4.20 -20.96 3.47
N LYS A 147 3.15 -21.78 3.41
CA LYS A 147 3.22 -23.13 2.83
C LYS A 147 3.70 -23.11 1.38
N GLU A 148 3.12 -22.27 0.53
CA GLU A 148 3.44 -22.29 -0.91
C GLU A 148 4.87 -21.80 -1.19
N PHE A 149 5.35 -20.79 -0.46
CA PHE A 149 6.69 -20.26 -0.63
C PHE A 149 7.77 -21.13 0.01
N GLU A 150 7.51 -21.77 1.16
CA GLU A 150 8.42 -22.78 1.73
C GLU A 150 8.60 -23.98 0.79
N LEU A 151 7.53 -24.44 0.13
CA LEU A 151 7.61 -25.48 -0.91
C LEU A 151 8.44 -25.06 -2.13
N MET A 152 8.64 -23.76 -2.35
CA MET A 152 9.51 -23.21 -3.39
C MET A 152 10.93 -22.90 -2.89
N GLY A 153 11.25 -23.28 -1.64
CA GLY A 153 12.58 -23.09 -1.03
C GLY A 153 12.83 -21.72 -0.42
N PHE A 154 11.78 -20.92 -0.15
CA PHE A 154 11.93 -19.62 0.51
C PHE A 154 11.84 -19.77 2.03
N ASN A 155 12.69 -19.03 2.73
CA ASN A 155 12.46 -18.67 4.13
C ASN A 155 11.36 -17.60 4.17
N VAL A 156 10.33 -17.80 4.99
CA VAL A 156 9.17 -16.90 5.06
C VAL A 156 9.06 -16.28 6.44
N ARG A 157 9.18 -14.96 6.52
CA ARG A 157 8.95 -14.15 7.71
C ARG A 157 7.84 -13.14 7.42
N TYR A 158 7.05 -12.76 8.41
CA TYR A 158 6.15 -11.62 8.26
C TYR A 158 6.03 -10.86 9.58
N GLU A 159 5.78 -9.56 9.48
CA GLU A 159 5.58 -8.70 10.65
C GLU A 159 4.59 -7.57 10.33
N ILE A 160 4.02 -6.97 11.37
CA ILE A 160 3.22 -5.75 11.24
C ILE A 160 4.12 -4.55 11.49
N LEU A 161 4.33 -3.74 10.46
CA LEU A 161 5.08 -2.49 10.52
C LEU A 161 4.12 -1.30 10.52
N ASP A 162 4.50 -0.23 11.22
CA ASP A 162 3.79 1.05 11.19
C ASP A 162 4.66 2.08 10.47
N ALA A 163 4.15 2.73 9.42
CA ALA A 163 4.88 3.78 8.70
C ALA A 163 5.37 4.91 9.63
N ALA A 164 4.68 5.14 10.75
CA ALA A 164 5.10 6.07 11.79
C ALA A 164 6.51 5.78 12.33
N ASP A 165 6.90 4.50 12.38
CA ASP A 165 8.23 4.06 12.82
C ASP A 165 9.32 4.32 11.76
N PHE A 166 8.98 4.85 10.58
CA PHE A 166 9.88 5.09 9.45
C PHE A 166 9.79 6.53 8.92
N LYS A 167 9.80 7.51 9.85
CA LYS A 167 9.82 8.97 9.58
C LYS A 167 8.61 9.51 8.80
N THR A 168 7.54 8.74 8.63
CA THR A 168 6.30 9.21 8.04
C THR A 168 5.35 9.66 9.15
N PRO A 169 4.81 10.89 9.16
CA PRO A 169 3.91 11.37 10.22
C PRO A 169 2.48 10.81 10.08
N GLN A 170 2.36 9.50 9.92
CA GLN A 170 1.09 8.79 9.74
C GLN A 170 1.16 7.40 10.38
N HIS A 171 0.21 7.12 11.28
CA HIS A 171 -0.06 5.76 11.71
C HIS A 171 -0.68 4.97 10.56
N ARG A 172 0.12 4.10 9.95
CA ARG A 172 -0.28 3.24 8.83
C ARG A 172 0.34 1.87 9.03
N ARG A 173 -0.41 1.02 9.75
CA ARG A 173 0.00 -0.36 9.99
C ARG A 173 -0.22 -1.21 8.75
N ARG A 174 0.77 -2.03 8.41
CA ARG A 174 0.77 -2.99 7.30
C ARG A 174 1.42 -4.30 7.70
N ALA A 175 0.84 -5.41 7.26
CA ALA A 175 1.48 -6.71 7.31
C ALA A 175 2.40 -6.82 6.09
N ILE A 176 3.68 -7.02 6.34
CA ILE A 176 4.69 -7.22 5.29
C ILE A 176 5.19 -8.65 5.40
N PHE A 177 5.08 -9.41 4.32
CA PHE A 177 5.72 -10.72 4.19
C PHE A 177 7.05 -10.54 3.47
N PHE A 178 8.10 -11.05 4.11
CA PHE A 178 9.47 -11.06 3.65
C PHE A 178 9.87 -12.49 3.33
N MET A 179 10.27 -12.73 2.09
CA MET A 179 10.62 -14.07 1.64
C MET A 179 11.92 -14.06 0.85
N SER A 180 12.82 -14.99 1.17
CA SER A 180 14.04 -15.17 0.38
C SER A 180 14.55 -16.61 0.36
N LYS A 181 15.13 -16.99 -0.78
CA LYS A 181 15.93 -18.21 -0.92
C LYS A 181 17.34 -18.07 -0.32
N ASN A 182 17.80 -16.84 -0.11
CA ASN A 182 19.18 -16.50 0.27
C ASN A 182 19.32 -16.20 1.78
N GLY A 183 18.53 -16.86 2.63
CA GLY A 183 18.48 -16.63 4.08
C GLY A 183 17.32 -15.73 4.53
N GLU A 184 17.41 -15.23 5.77
CA GLU A 184 16.37 -14.38 6.35
C GLU A 184 16.55 -12.91 5.95
N TRP A 185 15.45 -12.23 5.66
CA TRP A 185 15.47 -10.77 5.49
C TRP A 185 15.72 -10.08 6.83
N PRO A 186 16.57 -9.04 6.87
CA PRO A 186 16.82 -8.29 8.08
C PRO A 186 15.55 -7.61 8.59
N THR A 187 15.46 -7.45 9.90
CA THR A 187 14.41 -6.63 10.52
C THR A 187 14.64 -5.16 10.19
N PRO A 188 13.63 -4.44 9.66
CA PRO A 188 13.77 -3.01 9.37
C PRO A 188 14.08 -2.20 10.63
N LEU A 189 15.07 -1.33 10.55
CA LEU A 189 15.45 -0.46 11.67
C LEU A 189 14.45 0.68 11.82
N LYS A 190 13.84 0.78 13.00
CA LYS A 190 12.90 1.86 13.32
C LYS A 190 13.65 3.16 13.57
N SER A 191 13.05 4.26 13.12
CA SER A 191 13.49 5.63 13.36
C SER A 191 12.63 6.30 14.43
N LYS A 192 13.11 7.43 14.97
CA LYS A 192 12.27 8.34 15.76
C LYS A 192 11.05 8.76 14.91
N ARG A 193 9.86 8.65 15.50
CA ARG A 193 8.61 9.08 14.86
C ARG A 193 8.61 10.59 14.64
N LYS A 194 7.95 11.03 13.57
CA LYS A 194 7.76 12.46 13.24
C LYS A 194 6.33 12.91 13.48
N THR A 195 6.15 14.16 13.92
CA THR A 195 4.83 14.81 14.00
C THR A 195 4.42 15.39 12.64
N VAL A 196 3.15 15.78 12.51
CA VAL A 196 2.69 16.48 11.30
C VAL A 196 3.34 17.86 11.23
N GLU A 197 3.52 18.54 12.37
CA GLU A 197 4.22 19.83 12.44
C GLU A 197 5.66 19.73 11.93
N GLU A 198 6.43 18.72 12.36
CA GLU A 198 7.79 18.49 11.86
C GLU A 198 7.86 18.20 10.36
N ALA A 199 6.76 17.74 9.75
CA ALA A 199 6.73 17.36 8.34
C ALA A 199 6.26 18.50 7.41
N ILE A 200 5.29 19.31 7.86
CA ILE A 200 4.64 20.32 7.03
C ILE A 200 4.37 21.66 7.75
N GLY A 201 4.87 21.86 8.97
CA GLY A 201 4.63 23.07 9.77
C GLY A 201 5.16 24.36 9.15
N GLU A 202 6.19 24.26 8.31
CA GLU A 202 6.77 25.38 7.58
C GLU A 202 5.93 25.81 6.35
N LEU A 203 4.90 25.02 5.97
CA LEU A 203 4.05 25.39 4.83
C LEU A 203 3.15 26.58 5.21
N PRO A 204 2.93 27.53 4.27
CA PRO A 204 2.09 28.69 4.54
C PRO A 204 0.65 28.29 4.84
N SER A 205 0.01 28.93 5.81
CA SER A 205 -1.42 28.72 6.06
C SER A 205 -2.27 29.16 4.86
N LEU A 206 -3.29 28.38 4.52
CA LEU A 206 -4.23 28.66 3.44
C LEU A 206 -5.66 28.65 3.96
N ASN A 207 -6.46 29.64 3.53
CA ASN A 207 -7.91 29.57 3.67
C ASN A 207 -8.50 28.53 2.70
N PRO A 208 -9.71 28.01 2.99
CA PRO A 208 -10.37 27.07 2.10
C PRO A 208 -10.48 27.58 0.66
N GLY A 209 -9.98 26.81 -0.30
CA GLY A 209 -9.97 27.17 -1.72
C GLY A 209 -8.76 27.98 -2.18
N GLU A 210 -7.89 28.41 -1.27
CA GLU A 210 -6.66 29.12 -1.64
C GLU A 210 -5.57 28.17 -2.16
N THR A 211 -4.64 28.73 -2.92
CA THR A 211 -3.45 28.06 -3.44
C THR A 211 -2.24 28.91 -3.10
N SER A 212 -1.17 28.28 -2.59
CA SER A 212 0.09 28.98 -2.39
C SER A 212 0.96 28.95 -3.65
N HIS A 213 2.11 29.63 -3.61
CA HIS A 213 3.13 29.54 -4.66
C HIS A 213 3.84 28.18 -4.72
N ILE A 214 3.68 27.32 -3.70
CA ILE A 214 4.31 25.99 -3.64
C ILE A 214 3.50 25.02 -4.52
N LYS A 215 4.21 24.28 -5.37
CA LYS A 215 3.62 23.29 -6.29
C LYS A 215 2.75 22.28 -5.52
N TYR A 216 1.51 22.10 -5.97
CA TYR A 216 0.48 21.22 -5.40
C TYR A 216 -0.01 21.59 -3.99
N HIS A 217 0.37 22.74 -3.46
CA HIS A 217 -0.11 23.20 -2.16
C HIS A 217 -1.39 24.02 -2.33
N VAL A 218 -2.52 23.28 -2.36
CA VAL A 218 -3.88 23.79 -2.61
C VAL A 218 -4.79 23.35 -1.46
N ALA A 219 -5.48 24.31 -0.85
CA ALA A 219 -6.49 24.03 0.16
C ALA A 219 -7.82 23.64 -0.50
N LYS A 220 -8.44 22.57 -0.03
CA LYS A 220 -9.75 22.15 -0.51
C LYS A 220 -10.81 23.21 -0.14
N PRO A 221 -11.79 23.51 -1.01
CA PRO A 221 -12.95 24.28 -0.59
C PRO A 221 -13.75 23.49 0.47
N HIS A 222 -14.19 24.18 1.51
CA HIS A 222 -14.97 23.61 2.62
C HIS A 222 -16.32 24.32 2.74
N ALA A 223 -17.36 23.56 3.12
CA ALA A 223 -18.63 24.16 3.50
C ALA A 223 -18.47 25.00 4.78
N GLU A 224 -19.22 26.10 4.89
CA GLU A 224 -19.08 27.05 6.00
C GLU A 224 -19.14 26.39 7.38
N ARG A 225 -20.05 25.43 7.59
CA ARG A 225 -20.13 24.68 8.85
C ARG A 225 -18.82 23.95 9.20
N HIS A 226 -18.09 23.39 8.23
CA HIS A 226 -16.81 22.72 8.49
C HIS A 226 -15.74 23.73 8.91
N ILE A 227 -15.75 24.91 8.28
CA ILE A 227 -14.85 26.01 8.61
C ILE A 227 -15.09 26.45 10.06
N GLN A 228 -16.35 26.60 10.46
CA GLN A 228 -16.71 26.95 11.84
C GLN A 228 -16.23 25.90 12.84
N TRP A 229 -16.32 24.61 12.52
CA TRP A 229 -15.77 23.57 13.40
C TRP A 229 -14.27 23.73 13.58
N MET A 230 -13.51 23.86 12.48
CA MET A 230 -12.06 23.93 12.51
C MET A 230 -11.53 25.23 13.15
N LYS A 231 -12.21 26.37 12.94
CA LYS A 231 -11.85 27.66 13.55
C LYS A 231 -11.98 27.63 15.08
N ASN A 232 -12.96 26.91 15.61
CA ASN A 232 -13.21 26.80 17.05
C ASN A 232 -12.44 25.65 17.72
N THR A 233 -11.67 24.87 16.96
CA THR A 233 -10.82 23.82 17.52
C THR A 233 -9.49 24.40 17.96
N PRO A 234 -9.05 24.18 19.21
CA PRO A 234 -7.70 24.53 19.65
C PRO A 234 -6.60 23.65 19.01
N THR A 235 -5.36 24.14 18.97
CA THR A 235 -4.17 23.36 18.57
C THR A 235 -4.10 22.03 19.32
N GLY A 236 -3.76 20.94 18.63
CA GLY A 236 -3.70 19.59 19.19
C GLY A 236 -5.03 18.94 19.56
N LYS A 237 -6.16 19.64 19.41
CA LYS A 237 -7.50 19.11 19.73
C LYS A 237 -8.26 18.67 18.49
N SER A 238 -9.25 17.81 18.71
CA SER A 238 -10.20 17.41 17.67
C SER A 238 -11.42 18.32 17.68
N ALA A 239 -11.97 18.62 16.49
CA ALA A 239 -13.26 19.31 16.41
C ALA A 239 -14.40 18.53 17.08
N HIS A 240 -14.26 17.21 17.21
CA HIS A 240 -15.20 16.37 17.97
C HIS A 240 -15.21 16.67 19.47
N GLU A 241 -14.19 17.35 19.99
CA GLU A 241 -14.05 17.73 21.40
C GLU A 241 -14.50 19.19 21.65
N ASN A 242 -14.89 19.93 20.61
CA ASN A 242 -15.35 21.31 20.78
C ASN A 242 -16.65 21.34 21.61
N GLN A 243 -16.75 22.28 22.56
CA GLN A 243 -17.99 22.49 23.33
C GLN A 243 -19.13 23.07 22.48
N THR A 244 -18.78 23.90 21.49
CA THR A 244 -19.68 24.48 20.50
C THR A 244 -19.09 24.28 19.11
N ASN A 245 -19.90 24.27 18.06
CA ASN A 245 -19.42 24.05 16.69
C ASN A 245 -18.65 22.73 16.54
N PHE A 246 -19.20 21.62 17.07
CA PHE A 246 -18.66 20.29 16.82
C PHE A 246 -19.30 19.66 15.56
N PRO A 247 -18.65 18.67 14.92
CA PRO A 247 -19.15 18.01 13.72
C PRO A 247 -20.55 17.38 13.89
N VAL A 248 -21.56 18.02 13.29
CA VAL A 248 -22.94 17.55 13.24
C VAL A 248 -23.48 17.47 11.82
N LYS A 249 -24.41 16.56 11.59
CA LYS A 249 -25.21 16.47 10.37
C LYS A 249 -26.20 17.63 10.31
N ALA A 250 -26.81 17.85 9.15
CA ALA A 250 -27.84 18.88 8.96
C ALA A 250 -29.04 18.73 9.92
N ASN A 251 -29.30 17.51 10.41
CA ASN A 251 -30.35 17.22 11.39
C ASN A 251 -29.89 17.32 12.85
N GLY A 252 -28.74 17.96 13.13
CA GLY A 252 -28.19 18.16 14.47
C GLY A 252 -27.54 16.93 15.12
N LYS A 253 -27.65 15.73 14.53
CA LYS A 253 -27.01 14.53 15.08
C LYS A 253 -25.48 14.59 14.89
N PRO A 254 -24.67 14.19 15.87
CA PRO A 254 -23.21 14.10 15.72
C PRO A 254 -22.79 13.25 14.53
N ILE A 255 -21.74 13.70 13.84
CA ILE A 255 -21.11 12.91 12.77
C ILE A 255 -20.32 11.77 13.43
N LYS A 256 -20.61 10.53 12.99
CA LYS A 256 -19.76 9.38 13.30
C LYS A 256 -18.57 9.39 12.35
N GLY A 257 -17.35 9.38 12.89
CA GLY A 257 -16.11 9.39 12.13
C GLY A 257 -14.92 9.10 13.04
N TYR A 258 -13.73 9.01 12.47
CA TYR A 258 -12.51 8.91 13.26
C TYR A 258 -12.29 10.21 14.05
N THR A 259 -11.92 10.09 15.33
CA THR A 259 -11.68 11.26 16.21
C THR A 259 -10.55 12.16 15.70
N THR A 260 -9.66 11.64 14.85
CA THR A 260 -8.60 12.42 14.19
C THR A 260 -9.09 13.26 13.01
N THR A 261 -10.35 13.10 12.58
CA THR A 261 -10.94 13.95 11.55
C THR A 261 -11.06 15.37 12.09
N TYR A 262 -10.54 16.36 11.35
CA TYR A 262 -10.44 17.76 11.79
C TYR A 262 -9.60 17.99 13.06
N LYS A 263 -8.71 17.05 13.42
CA LYS A 263 -7.73 17.31 14.47
C LYS A 263 -6.75 18.38 13.99
N ARG A 264 -6.53 19.41 14.80
CA ARG A 264 -5.51 20.42 14.52
C ARG A 264 -4.14 19.86 14.85
N MET A 265 -3.19 20.21 13.99
CA MET A 265 -1.78 19.90 14.16
C MET A 265 -1.28 20.40 15.53
N GLU A 266 -0.35 19.65 16.09
CA GLU A 266 0.47 19.90 17.28
C GLU A 266 1.84 19.24 17.08
#